data_AF-A0AAJ6SZX3-F1
#
_entry.id   AF-A0AAJ6SZX3-F1
#
_cell.length_a   1.000
_cell.length_b   1.000
_cell.length_c   1.000
_cell.angle_alpha   90.00
_cell.angle_beta   90.00
_cell.angle_gamma   90.00
#
_symmetry.space_group_name_H-M   'P 1'
#
loop_
_entity.id
_entity.type
_entity.pdbx_description
1 polymer ?
#
loop_
_entity_poly.entity_id
_entity_poly.type
_entity_poly.pdbx_seq_one_letter_code
_entity_poly.pdbx_strand_id
1 'polypeptide(L)'
;MADSLTSLSTSVSTSSTKLRIRIFRHDVVSLLANAEMTVELASTLVDTIFRTLFIYDDRRSRKAVDDVIIKSLNEVIFMKSFAGAVVQAMEKQLKVQSHVGCYRLLNWSVLLLTKSQFSSVSKNAVSRVASAQAGLVNLVMQRSFRERRACKRIFFHLFSQSPDIYKIYIEELKNGRVAYKESPELIRLLLEFSSASSSRFEQCKSIFMDIYSKAVLNAREKPVKELSECFHPLFRHLSHEDFQNVVLPSLVKMLKRNPEIVLEAVG
;
A
#
# COMPACT_ATOMS: atom_id res chain seq x y z
N MET A 1 -20.42 -26.28 10.80
CA MET A 1 -20.07 -24.85 11.10
C MET A 1 -19.43 -24.16 9.92
N ALA A 2 -18.39 -24.75 9.30
CA ALA A 2 -17.93 -24.31 7.98
C ALA A 2 -19.10 -24.27 6.98
N ASP A 3 -19.96 -25.29 6.95
CA ASP A 3 -21.15 -25.34 6.08
C ASP A 3 -22.14 -24.17 6.29
N SER A 4 -22.28 -23.70 7.53
CA SER A 4 -23.13 -22.55 7.87
C SER A 4 -22.52 -21.23 7.38
N LEU A 5 -21.20 -21.11 7.40
CA LEU A 5 -20.51 -19.96 6.80
C LEU A 5 -20.51 -20.04 5.27
N THR A 6 -20.40 -21.24 4.70
CA THR A 6 -20.51 -21.49 3.26
C THR A 6 -21.90 -21.12 2.74
N SER A 7 -22.97 -21.44 3.48
CA SER A 7 -24.33 -21.03 3.12
C SER A 7 -24.55 -19.52 3.25
N LEU A 8 -23.93 -18.86 4.23
CA LEU A 8 -23.92 -17.40 4.30
C LEU A 8 -23.10 -16.76 3.16
N SER A 9 -22.04 -17.44 2.72
CA SER A 9 -21.14 -16.98 1.66
C SER A 9 -21.86 -16.78 0.32
N THR A 10 -22.92 -17.53 0.05
CA THR A 10 -23.75 -17.30 -1.15
C THR A 10 -24.64 -16.06 -0.99
N SER A 11 -25.11 -15.82 0.25
CA SER A 11 -26.03 -14.74 0.61
C SER A 11 -25.38 -13.35 0.62
N VAL A 12 -24.05 -13.25 0.75
CA VAL A 12 -23.35 -11.96 0.74
C VAL A 12 -23.50 -11.21 -0.60
N SER A 13 -23.82 -11.90 -1.68
CA SER A 13 -24.01 -11.31 -3.03
C SER A 13 -25.33 -10.53 -3.19
N THR A 14 -26.22 -10.56 -2.19
CA THR A 14 -27.51 -9.84 -2.19
C THR A 14 -27.38 -8.35 -2.54
N SER A 15 -28.39 -7.75 -3.17
CA SER A 15 -28.45 -6.31 -3.44
C SER A 15 -28.86 -5.47 -2.21
N SER A 16 -29.43 -6.11 -1.17
CA SER A 16 -29.96 -5.40 0.00
C SER A 16 -28.88 -5.01 0.99
N THR A 17 -28.55 -3.72 1.09
CA THR A 17 -27.62 -3.18 2.09
C THR A 17 -28.00 -3.56 3.52
N LYS A 18 -29.30 -3.59 3.86
CA LYS A 18 -29.75 -4.02 5.19
C LYS A 18 -29.37 -5.46 5.48
N LEU A 19 -29.55 -6.35 4.49
CA LEU A 19 -29.20 -7.76 4.62
C LEU A 19 -27.68 -7.95 4.67
N ARG A 20 -26.91 -7.26 3.83
CA ARG A 20 -25.43 -7.27 3.88
C ARG A 20 -24.91 -6.90 5.26
N ILE A 21 -25.44 -5.82 5.85
CA ILE A 21 -25.06 -5.37 7.19
C ILE A 21 -25.44 -6.43 8.23
N ARG A 22 -26.64 -7.01 8.16
CA ARG A 22 -27.08 -8.06 9.08
C ARG A 22 -26.15 -9.27 9.04
N ILE A 23 -25.81 -9.73 7.84
CA ILE A 23 -24.91 -10.87 7.64
C ILE A 23 -23.58 -10.63 8.35
N PHE A 24 -22.91 -9.51 8.09
CA PHE A 24 -21.58 -9.28 8.67
C PHE A 24 -21.62 -8.87 10.14
N ARG A 25 -22.62 -8.09 10.60
CA ARG A 25 -22.64 -7.61 11.99
C ARG A 25 -23.24 -8.58 12.99
N HIS A 26 -24.13 -9.46 12.54
CA HIS A 26 -24.84 -10.37 13.43
C HIS A 26 -24.51 -11.82 13.07
N ASP A 27 -24.83 -12.26 11.86
CA ASP A 27 -24.79 -13.68 11.51
C ASP A 27 -23.36 -14.22 11.56
N VAL A 28 -22.41 -13.59 10.87
CA VAL A 28 -20.98 -13.95 10.90
C VAL A 28 -20.39 -13.78 12.30
N VAL A 29 -20.68 -12.67 12.98
CA VAL A 29 -20.14 -12.40 14.33
C VAL A 29 -20.62 -13.44 15.35
N SER A 30 -21.88 -13.87 15.28
CA SER A 30 -22.45 -14.88 16.16
C SER A 30 -21.84 -16.26 15.93
N LEU A 31 -21.57 -16.62 14.67
CA LEU A 31 -20.87 -17.87 14.34
C LEU A 31 -19.45 -17.87 14.90
N LEU A 32 -18.74 -16.74 14.78
CA LEU A 32 -17.37 -16.61 15.30
C LEU A 32 -17.29 -16.54 16.83
N ALA A 33 -18.35 -16.09 17.52
CA ALA A 33 -18.34 -16.00 18.98
C ALA A 33 -18.36 -17.37 19.66
N ASN A 34 -18.88 -18.39 18.99
CA ASN A 34 -19.09 -19.73 19.55
C ASN A 34 -18.13 -20.78 18.98
N ALA A 35 -17.12 -20.37 18.20
CA ALA A 35 -16.26 -21.28 17.44
C ALA A 35 -14.78 -20.97 17.64
N GLU A 36 -13.97 -22.03 17.77
CA GLU A 36 -12.52 -21.92 17.64
C GLU A 36 -12.12 -21.70 16.18
N MET A 37 -11.11 -20.85 15.95
CA MET A 37 -10.68 -20.49 14.59
C MET A 37 -9.84 -21.60 13.94
N THR A 38 -10.50 -22.56 13.29
CA THR A 38 -9.81 -23.59 12.49
C THR A 38 -9.32 -23.05 11.14
N VAL A 39 -8.40 -23.78 10.50
CA VAL A 39 -7.86 -23.41 9.16
C VAL A 39 -8.97 -23.35 8.10
N GLU A 40 -9.90 -24.31 8.13
CA GLU A 40 -11.05 -24.37 7.22
C GLU A 40 -12.00 -23.19 7.43
N LEU A 41 -12.32 -22.86 8.70
CA LEU A 41 -13.16 -21.73 9.04
C LEU A 41 -12.52 -20.41 8.61
N ALA A 42 -11.23 -20.25 8.87
CA ALA A 42 -10.45 -19.09 8.43
C ALA A 42 -10.46 -18.94 6.91
N SER A 43 -10.20 -20.02 6.17
CA SER A 43 -10.23 -20.00 4.69
C SER A 43 -11.61 -19.60 4.18
N THR A 44 -12.67 -20.22 4.71
CA THR A 44 -14.06 -19.95 4.30
C THR A 44 -14.47 -18.50 4.61
N LEU A 45 -14.02 -17.96 5.76
CA LEU A 45 -14.27 -16.57 6.12
C LEU A 45 -13.52 -15.61 5.21
N VAL A 46 -12.26 -15.88 4.89
CA VAL A 46 -11.47 -15.12 3.92
C VAL A 46 -12.19 -15.11 2.58
N ASP A 47 -12.58 -16.26 2.04
CA ASP A 47 -13.29 -16.34 0.76
C ASP A 47 -14.60 -15.54 0.78
N THR A 48 -15.35 -15.62 1.88
CA THR A 48 -16.59 -14.86 2.07
C THR A 48 -16.35 -13.36 2.09
N ILE A 49 -15.28 -12.89 2.74
CA ILE A 49 -14.88 -11.48 2.73
C ILE A 49 -14.49 -11.04 1.32
N PHE A 50 -13.69 -11.84 0.62
CA PHE A 50 -13.18 -11.50 -0.72
C PHE A 50 -14.28 -11.51 -1.79
N ARG A 51 -15.36 -12.31 -1.63
CA ARG A 51 -16.57 -12.19 -2.48
C ARG A 51 -17.17 -10.79 -2.46
N THR A 52 -17.02 -10.06 -1.36
CA THR A 52 -17.56 -8.69 -1.26
C THR A 52 -16.72 -7.64 -1.97
N LEU A 53 -15.47 -7.95 -2.34
CA LEU A 53 -14.45 -6.99 -2.77
C LEU A 53 -14.95 -6.08 -3.90
N PHE A 54 -15.61 -6.66 -4.90
CA PHE A 54 -16.08 -5.97 -6.11
C PHE A 54 -17.58 -5.64 -6.10
N ILE A 55 -18.34 -6.11 -5.11
CA ILE A 55 -19.81 -6.02 -5.10
C ILE A 55 -20.31 -4.94 -4.12
N TYR A 56 -19.55 -4.69 -3.05
CA TYR A 56 -19.97 -3.73 -2.02
C TYR A 56 -19.37 -2.37 -2.30
N ASP A 57 -20.20 -1.45 -2.78
CA ASP A 57 -19.80 -0.05 -3.00
C ASP A 57 -20.25 0.92 -1.93
N ASP A 58 -21.28 0.56 -1.16
CA ASP A 58 -21.80 1.40 -0.11
C ASP A 58 -20.94 1.38 1.15
N ARG A 59 -20.82 2.55 1.80
CA ARG A 59 -19.97 2.74 2.98
C ARG A 59 -20.39 1.85 4.16
N ARG A 60 -21.68 1.57 4.32
CA ARG A 60 -22.19 0.85 5.50
C ARG A 60 -21.87 -0.65 5.41
N SER A 61 -22.07 -1.26 4.25
CA SER A 61 -21.70 -2.66 4.00
C SER A 61 -20.19 -2.83 4.05
N ARG A 62 -19.41 -1.93 3.43
CA ARG A 62 -17.94 -1.96 3.51
C ARG A 62 -17.46 -1.89 4.96
N LYS A 63 -18.00 -0.96 5.75
CA LYS A 63 -17.68 -0.86 7.18
C LYS A 63 -18.02 -2.14 7.95
N ALA A 64 -19.17 -2.77 7.69
CA ALA A 64 -19.53 -4.02 8.35
C ALA A 64 -18.51 -5.15 8.06
N VAL A 65 -17.99 -5.23 6.83
CA VAL A 65 -16.92 -6.17 6.46
C VAL A 65 -15.61 -5.81 7.16
N ASP A 66 -15.22 -4.54 7.15
CA ASP A 66 -13.99 -4.07 7.81
C ASP A 66 -14.03 -4.35 9.32
N ASP A 67 -15.18 -4.15 9.98
CA ASP A 67 -15.38 -4.44 11.41
C ASP A 67 -15.15 -5.95 11.70
N VAL A 68 -15.60 -6.85 10.81
CA VAL A 68 -15.35 -8.30 10.92
C VAL A 68 -13.88 -8.64 10.70
N ILE A 69 -13.24 -8.07 9.68
CA ILE A 69 -11.80 -8.26 9.43
C ILE A 69 -11.02 -7.88 10.69
N ILE A 70 -11.26 -6.69 11.24
CA ILE A 70 -10.56 -6.20 12.43
C ILE A 70 -10.74 -7.16 13.61
N LYS A 71 -11.96 -7.66 13.85
CA LYS A 71 -12.21 -8.61 14.94
C LYS A 71 -11.45 -9.93 14.72
N SER A 72 -11.51 -10.48 13.51
CA SER A 72 -10.91 -11.77 13.17
C SER A 72 -9.38 -11.73 13.08
N LEU A 73 -8.77 -10.56 12.87
CA LEU A 73 -7.31 -10.38 12.85
C LEU A 73 -6.62 -10.68 14.19
N ASN A 74 -7.36 -10.77 15.30
CA ASN A 74 -6.83 -11.24 16.58
C ASN A 74 -6.50 -12.74 16.55
N GLU A 75 -7.12 -13.50 15.65
CA GLU A 75 -6.86 -14.92 15.49
C GLU A 75 -5.70 -15.16 14.52
N VAL A 76 -4.62 -15.77 15.01
CA VAL A 76 -3.36 -15.94 14.24
C VAL A 76 -3.58 -16.72 12.95
N ILE A 77 -4.45 -17.74 12.98
CA ILE A 77 -4.77 -18.57 11.81
C ILE A 77 -5.46 -17.74 10.73
N PHE A 78 -6.48 -16.96 11.11
CA PHE A 78 -7.16 -16.05 10.18
C PHE A 78 -6.21 -14.98 9.64
N MET A 79 -5.43 -14.34 10.52
CA MET A 79 -4.49 -13.30 10.14
C MET A 79 -3.51 -13.77 9.05
N LYS A 80 -2.93 -14.97 9.20
CA LYS A 80 -2.00 -15.54 8.21
C LYS A 80 -2.70 -15.85 6.88
N SER A 81 -3.86 -16.50 6.94
CA SER A 81 -4.65 -16.81 5.73
C SER A 81 -5.09 -15.55 4.99
N PHE A 82 -5.56 -14.54 5.73
CA PHE A 82 -5.98 -13.26 5.20
C PHE A 82 -4.81 -12.50 4.56
N ALA A 83 -3.64 -12.47 5.20
CA ALA A 83 -2.44 -11.85 4.64
C ALA A 83 -2.05 -12.46 3.29
N GLY A 84 -2.05 -13.80 3.20
CA GLY A 84 -1.78 -14.51 1.96
C GLY A 84 -2.78 -14.15 0.85
N ALA A 85 -4.07 -14.18 1.17
CA ALA A 85 -5.14 -13.85 0.22
C ALA A 85 -5.10 -12.39 -0.25
N VAL A 86 -4.81 -11.44 0.65
CA VAL A 86 -4.63 -10.02 0.31
C VAL A 86 -3.50 -9.88 -0.69
N VAL A 87 -2.31 -10.38 -0.39
CA VAL A 87 -1.15 -10.28 -1.28
C VAL A 87 -1.44 -10.92 -2.65
N GLN A 88 -2.03 -12.11 -2.67
CA GLN A 88 -2.39 -12.79 -3.91
C GLN A 88 -3.40 -11.98 -4.74
N ALA A 89 -4.40 -11.38 -4.10
CA ALA A 89 -5.37 -10.53 -4.78
C ALA A 89 -4.75 -9.25 -5.33
N MET A 90 -3.81 -8.64 -4.59
CA MET A 90 -3.06 -7.46 -5.05
C MET A 90 -2.20 -7.81 -6.28
N GLU A 91 -1.43 -8.89 -6.21
CA GLU A 91 -0.61 -9.39 -7.32
C GLU A 91 -1.49 -9.68 -8.56
N LYS A 92 -2.70 -10.24 -8.36
CA LYS A 92 -3.67 -10.45 -9.46
C LYS A 92 -4.14 -9.14 -10.08
N GLN A 93 -4.47 -8.12 -9.28
CA GLN A 93 -4.87 -6.81 -9.81
C GLN A 93 -3.74 -6.13 -10.59
N LEU A 94 -2.49 -6.27 -10.12
CA LEU A 94 -1.31 -5.74 -10.83
C LEU A 94 -1.10 -6.43 -12.18
N LYS A 95 -1.23 -7.76 -12.24
CA LYS A 95 -1.13 -8.51 -13.50
C LYS A 95 -2.19 -8.10 -14.53
N VAL A 96 -3.42 -7.87 -14.08
CA VAL A 96 -4.55 -7.49 -14.94
C VAL A 96 -4.59 -5.98 -15.20
N GLN A 97 -3.76 -5.19 -14.50
CA GLN A 97 -3.76 -3.72 -14.54
C GLN A 97 -5.15 -3.12 -14.27
N SER A 98 -5.94 -3.79 -13.41
CA SER A 98 -7.29 -3.36 -13.05
C SER A 98 -7.24 -2.50 -11.79
N HIS A 99 -7.92 -1.35 -11.82
CA HIS A 99 -8.06 -0.46 -10.66
C HIS A 99 -9.23 -0.87 -9.73
N VAL A 100 -10.14 -1.72 -10.21
CA VAL A 100 -11.35 -2.09 -9.48
C VAL A 100 -10.97 -2.83 -8.20
N GLY A 101 -11.52 -2.41 -7.06
CA GLY A 101 -11.21 -3.01 -5.75
C GLY A 101 -9.82 -2.69 -5.19
N CYS A 102 -8.92 -2.03 -5.93
CA CYS A 102 -7.55 -1.75 -5.48
C CYS A 102 -7.50 -0.92 -4.19
N TYR A 103 -8.28 0.16 -4.12
CA TYR A 103 -8.37 0.97 -2.91
C TYR A 103 -8.82 0.14 -1.70
N ARG A 104 -9.71 -0.83 -1.91
CA ARG A 104 -10.22 -1.68 -0.82
C ARG A 104 -9.18 -2.71 -0.39
N LEU A 105 -8.43 -3.29 -1.32
CA LEU A 105 -7.28 -4.13 -0.99
C LEU A 105 -6.23 -3.35 -0.20
N LEU A 106 -5.92 -2.11 -0.61
CA LEU A 106 -5.01 -1.23 0.14
C LEU A 106 -5.54 -0.93 1.55
N ASN A 107 -6.85 -0.67 1.70
CA ASN A 107 -7.44 -0.48 3.01
C ASN A 107 -7.32 -1.75 3.88
N TRP A 108 -7.62 -2.91 3.32
CA TRP A 108 -7.52 -4.19 4.04
C TRP A 108 -6.09 -4.56 4.44
N SER A 109 -5.09 -4.28 3.60
CA SER A 109 -3.69 -4.46 4.00
C SER A 109 -3.27 -3.46 5.08
N VAL A 110 -3.76 -2.22 5.04
CA VAL A 110 -3.53 -1.25 6.13
C VAL A 110 -4.18 -1.73 7.43
N LEU A 111 -5.39 -2.30 7.38
CA LEU A 111 -6.02 -2.91 8.56
C LEU A 111 -5.19 -4.07 9.10
N LEU A 112 -4.73 -4.99 8.24
CA LEU A 112 -3.82 -6.07 8.62
C LEU A 112 -2.59 -5.52 9.36
N LEU A 113 -1.97 -4.46 8.83
CA LEU A 113 -0.76 -3.88 9.39
C LEU A 113 -0.96 -3.06 10.66
N THR A 114 -2.15 -2.48 10.88
CA THR A 114 -2.41 -1.57 12.03
C THR A 114 -3.30 -2.16 13.12
N LYS A 115 -4.04 -3.24 12.81
CA LYS A 115 -5.04 -3.84 13.70
C LYS A 115 -4.73 -5.29 14.04
N SER A 116 -3.51 -5.77 13.78
CA SER A 116 -3.07 -7.11 14.12
C SER A 116 -1.62 -7.14 14.59
N GLN A 117 -1.19 -8.28 15.10
CA GLN A 117 0.21 -8.56 15.44
C GLN A 117 1.04 -9.02 14.21
N PHE A 118 0.53 -8.88 12.99
CA PHE A 118 1.21 -9.36 11.79
C PHE A 118 2.62 -8.79 11.64
N SER A 119 2.81 -7.51 11.99
CA SER A 119 4.11 -6.85 11.90
C SER A 119 5.16 -7.38 12.87
N SER A 120 4.74 -7.95 14.01
CA SER A 120 5.64 -8.58 14.98
C SER A 120 5.94 -10.05 14.65
N VAL A 121 5.09 -10.70 13.85
CA VAL A 121 5.24 -12.13 13.51
C VAL A 121 6.29 -12.39 12.42
N SER A 122 6.37 -11.56 11.37
CA SER A 122 7.38 -11.76 10.32
C SER A 122 7.68 -10.50 9.51
N LYS A 123 8.91 -9.98 9.65
CA LYS A 123 9.40 -8.84 8.86
C LYS A 123 9.34 -9.12 7.36
N ASN A 124 9.70 -10.33 6.93
CA ASN A 124 9.66 -10.72 5.51
C ASN A 124 8.22 -10.74 4.95
N ALA A 125 7.24 -11.17 5.75
CA ALA A 125 5.85 -11.16 5.33
C ALA A 125 5.32 -9.71 5.19
N VAL A 126 5.71 -8.82 6.10
CA VAL A 126 5.42 -7.38 5.99
C VAL A 126 6.06 -6.78 4.75
N SER A 127 7.33 -7.09 4.46
CA SER A 127 8.00 -6.63 3.24
C SER A 127 7.24 -7.05 1.98
N ARG A 128 6.74 -8.30 1.93
CA ARG A 128 5.93 -8.76 0.79
C ARG A 128 4.62 -7.99 0.64
N VAL A 129 3.93 -7.70 1.75
CA VAL A 129 2.74 -6.85 1.75
C VAL A 129 3.08 -5.43 1.28
N ALA A 130 4.19 -4.87 1.76
CA ALA A 130 4.65 -3.54 1.38
C ALA A 130 4.95 -3.44 -0.12
N SER A 131 5.62 -4.43 -0.71
CA SER A 131 5.87 -4.51 -2.15
C SER A 131 4.58 -4.63 -2.97
N ALA A 132 3.62 -5.45 -2.53
CA ALA A 132 2.32 -5.56 -3.20
C ALA A 132 1.52 -4.25 -3.12
N GLN A 133 1.56 -3.58 -1.97
CA GLN A 133 0.98 -2.25 -1.79
C GLN A 133 1.64 -1.20 -2.69
N ALA A 134 2.97 -1.25 -2.86
CA ALA A 134 3.72 -0.33 -3.70
C ALA A 134 3.19 -0.30 -5.14
N GLY A 135 2.97 -1.47 -5.74
CA GLY A 135 2.41 -1.56 -7.09
C GLY A 135 1.00 -0.97 -7.15
N LEU A 136 0.12 -1.36 -6.21
CA LEU A 136 -1.28 -0.94 -6.20
C LEU A 136 -1.46 0.56 -5.97
N VAL A 137 -0.58 1.17 -5.20
CA VAL A 137 -0.58 2.62 -4.99
C VAL A 137 -0.50 3.35 -6.33
N ASN A 138 0.36 2.92 -7.27
CA ASN A 138 0.43 3.60 -8.57
C ASN A 138 -0.87 3.48 -9.35
N LEU A 139 -1.51 2.31 -9.35
CA LEU A 139 -2.79 2.11 -10.02
C LEU A 139 -3.89 3.02 -9.45
N VAL A 140 -3.95 3.15 -8.12
CA VAL A 140 -4.95 4.01 -7.45
C VAL A 140 -4.61 5.49 -7.63
N MET A 141 -3.34 5.85 -7.67
CA MET A 141 -2.93 7.24 -7.79
C MET A 141 -3.16 7.83 -9.19
N GLN A 142 -3.29 6.99 -10.22
CA GLN A 142 -3.72 7.42 -11.56
C GLN A 142 -5.23 7.73 -11.66
N ARG A 143 -5.99 7.60 -10.58
CA ARG A 143 -7.45 7.74 -10.58
C ARG A 143 -7.92 9.12 -10.13
N SER A 144 -9.20 9.21 -9.76
CA SER A 144 -9.85 10.46 -9.38
C SER A 144 -9.12 11.15 -8.21
N PHE A 145 -9.25 12.48 -8.12
CA PHE A 145 -8.69 13.25 -7.01
C PHE A 145 -9.14 12.72 -5.64
N ARG A 146 -10.38 12.25 -5.55
CA ARG A 146 -10.96 11.69 -4.31
C ARG A 146 -10.26 10.40 -3.89
N GLU A 147 -10.02 9.49 -4.84
CA GLU A 147 -9.30 8.23 -4.59
C GLU A 147 -7.83 8.48 -4.24
N ARG A 148 -7.15 9.37 -4.97
CA ARG A 148 -5.80 9.82 -4.62
C ARG A 148 -5.73 10.31 -3.18
N ARG A 149 -6.59 11.26 -2.81
CA ARG A 149 -6.63 11.83 -1.46
C ARG A 149 -6.94 10.78 -0.39
N ALA A 150 -7.85 9.84 -0.67
CA ALA A 150 -8.17 8.75 0.24
C ALA A 150 -6.96 7.82 0.42
N CYS A 151 -6.29 7.44 -0.67
CA CYS A 151 -5.07 6.63 -0.64
C CYS A 151 -3.97 7.30 0.19
N LYS A 152 -3.69 8.59 -0.04
CA LYS A 152 -2.73 9.36 0.77
C LYS A 152 -3.07 9.30 2.26
N ARG A 153 -4.35 9.53 2.59
CA ARG A 153 -4.83 9.53 3.99
C ARG A 153 -4.62 8.19 4.68
N ILE A 154 -4.92 7.06 4.04
CA ILE A 154 -4.77 5.75 4.69
C ILE A 154 -3.29 5.41 4.93
N PHE A 155 -2.39 5.76 4.01
CA PHE A 155 -0.95 5.52 4.19
C PHE A 155 -0.32 6.46 5.22
N PHE A 156 -0.71 7.74 5.22
CA PHE A 156 -0.24 8.66 6.26
C PHE A 156 -0.71 8.23 7.64
N HIS A 157 -1.96 7.73 7.74
CA HIS A 157 -2.45 7.13 8.96
C HIS A 157 -1.62 5.90 9.35
N LEU A 158 -1.37 4.95 8.44
CA LEU A 158 -0.51 3.78 8.65
C LEU A 158 0.85 4.19 9.23
N PHE A 159 1.56 5.10 8.56
CA PHE A 159 2.90 5.51 8.96
C PHE A 159 2.92 6.31 10.27
N SER A 160 1.85 7.04 10.56
CA SER A 160 1.71 7.77 11.84
C SER A 160 1.39 6.83 13.02
N GLN A 161 0.62 5.76 12.81
CA GLN A 161 0.29 4.77 13.83
C GLN A 161 1.44 3.79 14.08
N SER A 162 2.22 3.48 13.04
CA SER A 162 3.26 2.45 13.09
C SER A 162 4.55 2.95 12.42
N PRO A 163 5.40 3.72 13.15
CA PRO A 163 6.65 4.25 12.61
C PRO A 163 7.63 3.19 12.10
N ASP A 164 7.61 1.99 12.68
CA ASP A 164 8.47 0.89 12.22
C ASP A 164 8.04 0.34 10.86
N ILE A 165 6.75 0.41 10.53
CA ILE A 165 6.27 0.06 9.19
C ILE A 165 6.79 1.07 8.17
N TYR A 166 6.78 2.36 8.50
CA TYR A 166 7.40 3.38 7.64
C TYR A 166 8.90 3.06 7.37
N LYS A 167 9.66 2.65 8.40
CA LYS A 167 11.06 2.23 8.22
C LYS A 167 11.19 1.02 7.30
N ILE A 168 10.30 0.03 7.41
CA ILE A 168 10.29 -1.13 6.49
C ILE A 168 10.13 -0.64 5.04
N TYR A 169 9.17 0.25 4.76
CA TYR A 169 9.00 0.82 3.41
C TYR A 169 10.25 1.52 2.88
N ILE A 170 10.92 2.30 3.73
CA ILE A 170 12.17 2.97 3.36
C ILE A 170 13.30 1.96 3.10
N GLU A 171 13.41 0.90 3.90
CA GLU A 171 14.37 -0.19 3.68
C GLU A 171 14.07 -0.97 2.39
N GLU A 172 12.80 -1.24 2.09
CA GLU A 172 12.39 -1.92 0.86
C GLU A 172 12.77 -1.11 -0.40
N LEU A 173 12.62 0.23 -0.34
CA LEU A 173 13.10 1.13 -1.39
C LEU A 173 14.63 1.13 -1.49
N LYS A 174 15.32 1.27 -0.37
CA LYS A 174 16.80 1.30 -0.32
C LYS A 174 17.41 0.02 -0.89
N ASN A 175 16.81 -1.12 -0.59
CA ASN A 175 17.29 -2.43 -1.03
C ASN A 175 16.86 -2.78 -2.46
N GLY A 176 16.10 -1.92 -3.14
CA GLY A 176 15.62 -2.14 -4.50
C GLY A 176 14.56 -3.24 -4.64
N ARG A 177 13.99 -3.72 -3.53
CA ARG A 177 12.91 -4.73 -3.52
C ARG A 177 11.56 -4.13 -3.96
N VAL A 178 11.41 -2.82 -3.80
CA VAL A 178 10.39 -2.03 -4.45
C VAL A 178 11.06 -1.27 -5.60
N ALA A 179 10.75 -1.66 -6.84
CA ALA A 179 11.32 -1.03 -8.02
C ALA A 179 10.82 0.41 -8.13
N TYR A 180 11.73 1.38 -7.94
CA TYR A 180 11.37 2.81 -7.98
C TYR A 180 10.77 3.24 -9.34
N LYS A 181 11.20 2.61 -10.45
CA LYS A 181 10.64 2.86 -11.78
C LYS A 181 9.18 2.42 -11.91
N GLU A 182 8.81 1.35 -11.20
CA GLU A 182 7.47 0.79 -11.22
C GLU A 182 6.57 1.39 -10.14
N SER A 183 7.15 2.18 -9.23
CA SER A 183 6.42 2.72 -8.08
C SER A 183 6.71 4.18 -7.70
N PRO A 184 6.69 5.12 -8.66
CA PRO A 184 6.97 6.53 -8.40
C PRO A 184 6.00 7.15 -7.38
N GLU A 185 4.73 6.72 -7.35
CA GLU A 185 3.73 7.29 -6.44
C GLU A 185 3.95 6.86 -4.98
N LEU A 186 4.54 5.69 -4.74
CA LEU A 186 4.94 5.30 -3.40
C LEU A 186 6.12 6.15 -2.90
N ILE A 187 7.10 6.43 -3.77
CA ILE A 187 8.23 7.32 -3.42
C ILE A 187 7.68 8.70 -3.04
N ARG A 188 6.77 9.24 -3.87
CA ARG A 188 6.10 10.51 -3.59
C ARG A 188 5.41 10.50 -2.23
N LEU A 189 4.63 9.45 -1.92
CA LEU A 189 3.93 9.31 -0.63
C LEU A 189 4.90 9.33 0.56
N LEU A 190 5.99 8.57 0.47
CA LEU A 190 6.98 8.46 1.54
C LEU A 190 7.74 9.78 1.72
N LEU A 191 8.12 10.43 0.62
CA LEU A 191 8.70 11.77 0.64
C LEU A 191 7.75 12.77 1.29
N GLU A 192 6.51 12.90 0.82
CA GLU A 192 5.52 13.82 1.38
C GLU A 192 5.26 13.56 2.88
N PHE A 193 5.21 12.30 3.31
CA PHE A 193 5.07 11.96 4.74
C PHE A 193 6.30 12.31 5.57
N SER A 194 7.50 12.10 5.02
CA SER A 194 8.77 12.42 5.68
C SER A 194 8.97 13.93 5.83
N SER A 195 8.68 14.68 4.77
CA SER A 195 8.74 16.14 4.68
C SER A 195 7.85 16.86 5.69
N ALA A 196 6.81 16.19 6.22
CA ALA A 196 5.97 16.76 7.27
C ALA A 196 6.69 16.95 8.61
N SER A 197 7.88 16.39 8.79
CA SER A 197 8.72 16.59 9.98
C SER A 197 10.20 16.63 9.60
N SER A 198 10.88 17.75 9.88
CA SER A 198 12.31 17.92 9.54
C SER A 198 13.19 16.81 10.12
N SER A 199 12.93 16.37 11.36
CA SER A 199 13.72 15.30 11.98
C SER A 199 13.53 13.94 11.30
N ARG A 200 12.32 13.64 10.81
CA ARG A 200 12.05 12.41 10.06
C ARG A 200 12.68 12.49 8.68
N PHE A 201 12.55 13.63 8.01
CA PHE A 201 13.12 13.86 6.70
C PHE A 201 14.64 13.66 6.70
N GLU A 202 15.37 14.26 7.65
CA GLU A 202 16.83 14.12 7.73
C GLU A 202 17.30 12.67 7.87
N GLN A 203 16.53 11.82 8.57
CA GLN A 203 16.88 10.38 8.72
C GLN A 203 16.83 9.60 7.41
N CYS A 204 16.05 10.03 6.42
CA CYS A 204 15.86 9.32 5.15
C CYS A 204 16.23 10.13 3.91
N LYS A 205 16.67 11.38 4.07
CA LYS A 205 17.13 12.28 3.00
C LYS A 205 18.22 11.67 2.13
N SER A 206 19.24 11.06 2.73
CA SER A 206 20.33 10.42 1.99
C SER A 206 19.86 9.26 1.12
N ILE A 207 18.83 8.52 1.57
CA ILE A 207 18.23 7.42 0.80
C ILE A 207 17.48 7.99 -0.41
N PHE A 208 16.65 9.02 -0.22
CA PHE A 208 15.94 9.63 -1.34
C PHE A 208 16.88 10.29 -2.35
N MET A 209 17.97 10.91 -1.89
CA MET A 209 19.01 11.48 -2.74
C MET A 209 19.74 10.42 -3.57
N ASP A 210 20.07 9.28 -2.97
CA ASP A 210 20.68 8.15 -3.67
C ASP A 210 19.73 7.56 -4.73
N ILE A 211 18.44 7.40 -4.38
CA ILE A 211 17.43 6.92 -5.34
C ILE A 211 17.27 7.95 -6.47
N TYR A 212 17.13 9.25 -6.18
CA TYR A 212 17.03 10.30 -7.20
C TYR A 212 18.23 10.29 -8.14
N SER A 213 19.44 10.19 -7.58
CA SER A 213 20.68 10.11 -8.34
C SER A 213 20.69 8.90 -9.26
N LYS A 214 20.29 7.72 -8.81
CA LYS A 214 20.25 6.49 -9.62
C LYS A 214 19.13 6.49 -10.65
N ALA A 215 17.94 6.92 -10.27
CA ALA A 215 16.71 6.78 -11.04
C ALA A 215 16.55 7.88 -12.09
N VAL A 216 17.07 9.09 -11.82
CA VAL A 216 16.90 10.27 -12.67
C VAL A 216 18.25 10.74 -13.20
N LEU A 217 19.19 11.11 -12.32
CA LEU A 217 20.44 11.77 -12.74
C LEU A 217 21.46 10.84 -13.44
N ASN A 218 21.40 9.54 -13.17
CA ASN A 218 22.26 8.54 -13.80
C ASN A 218 21.48 7.60 -14.71
N ALA A 219 20.24 7.98 -15.07
CA ALA A 219 19.44 7.17 -15.97
C ALA A 219 20.12 7.09 -17.35
N ARG A 220 20.20 5.87 -17.90
CA ARG A 220 20.73 5.63 -19.25
C ARG A 220 19.75 6.07 -20.33
N GLU A 221 18.47 6.05 -19.99
CA GLU A 221 17.35 6.40 -20.85
C GLU A 221 16.55 7.51 -20.16
N LYS A 222 15.75 8.24 -20.93
CA LYS A 222 14.89 9.30 -20.43
C LYS A 222 13.96 8.77 -19.33
N PRO A 223 14.04 9.29 -18.09
CA PRO A 223 13.09 8.94 -17.04
C PRO A 223 11.68 9.37 -17.44
N VAL A 224 10.68 8.56 -17.10
CA VAL A 224 9.29 8.94 -17.30
C VAL A 224 8.97 10.15 -16.40
N LYS A 225 8.16 11.08 -16.89
CA LYS A 225 7.87 12.36 -16.21
C LYS A 225 7.37 12.16 -14.78
N GLU A 226 6.51 11.16 -14.55
CA GLU A 226 5.96 10.83 -13.23
C GLU A 226 7.05 10.46 -12.22
N LEU A 227 8.11 9.79 -12.68
CA LEU A 227 9.25 9.42 -11.83
C LEU A 227 10.10 10.64 -11.47
N SER A 228 10.30 11.59 -12.38
CA SER A 228 11.01 12.83 -12.07
C SER A 228 10.21 13.71 -11.10
N GLU A 229 8.90 13.85 -11.34
CA GLU A 229 8.02 14.71 -10.52
C GLU A 229 7.81 14.19 -9.09
N CYS A 230 7.95 12.87 -8.85
CA CYS A 230 7.77 12.29 -7.52
C CYS A 230 8.78 12.84 -6.49
N PHE A 231 9.92 13.33 -6.95
CA PHE A 231 10.97 13.95 -6.12
C PHE A 231 10.74 15.44 -5.85
N HIS A 232 9.67 16.07 -6.32
CA HIS A 232 9.42 17.48 -6.04
C HIS A 232 9.46 17.85 -4.53
N PRO A 233 8.94 17.03 -3.60
CA PRO A 233 9.09 17.31 -2.16
C PRO A 233 10.54 17.32 -1.69
N LEU A 234 11.43 16.49 -2.27
CA LEU A 234 12.86 16.44 -1.92
C LEU A 234 13.52 17.81 -2.14
N PHE A 235 13.24 18.46 -3.27
CA PHE A 235 13.85 19.74 -3.63
C PHE A 235 13.51 20.88 -2.66
N ARG A 236 12.35 20.82 -1.98
CA ARG A 236 11.97 21.82 -0.97
C ARG A 236 12.80 21.75 0.31
N HIS A 237 13.56 20.67 0.50
CA HIS A 237 14.35 20.42 1.71
C HIS A 237 15.84 20.19 1.41
N LEU A 238 16.29 20.44 0.18
CA LEU A 238 17.71 20.42 -0.14
C LEU A 238 18.39 21.68 0.43
N SER A 239 19.50 21.47 1.13
CA SER A 239 20.38 22.57 1.51
C SER A 239 21.24 23.02 0.32
N HIS A 240 21.87 24.19 0.47
CA HIS A 240 22.86 24.66 -0.50
C HIS A 240 24.01 23.66 -0.68
N GLU A 241 24.46 23.02 0.40
CA GLU A 241 25.54 22.03 0.35
C GLU A 241 25.09 20.76 -0.39
N ASP A 242 23.87 20.27 -0.16
CA ASP A 242 23.34 19.10 -0.89
C ASP A 242 23.30 19.35 -2.39
N PHE A 243 22.85 20.55 -2.78
CA PHE A 243 22.79 20.93 -4.18
C PHE A 243 24.19 21.05 -4.80
N GLN A 244 25.09 21.78 -4.15
CA GLN A 244 26.45 22.04 -4.64
C GLN A 244 27.29 20.76 -4.72
N ASN A 245 27.19 19.89 -3.72
CA ASN A 245 28.10 18.75 -3.58
C ASN A 245 27.55 17.46 -4.21
N VAL A 246 26.22 17.32 -4.35
CA VAL A 246 25.61 16.06 -4.84
C VAL A 246 24.85 16.27 -6.15
N VAL A 247 23.91 17.22 -6.20
CA VAL A 247 23.02 17.40 -7.36
C VAL A 247 23.78 17.97 -8.55
N LEU A 248 24.45 19.11 -8.36
CA LEU A 248 25.16 19.81 -9.43
C LEU A 248 26.27 18.95 -10.08
N PRO A 249 27.15 18.24 -9.33
CA PRO A 249 28.17 17.39 -9.94
C PRO A 249 27.56 16.22 -10.72
N SER A 250 26.43 15.68 -10.26
CA SER A 250 25.70 14.61 -10.95
C SER A 250 25.05 15.12 -12.23
N LEU A 251 24.44 16.30 -12.21
CA LEU A 251 23.89 16.96 -13.41
C LEU A 251 24.98 17.26 -14.45
N VAL A 252 26.14 17.79 -14.04
CA VAL A 252 27.28 18.04 -14.93
C VAL A 252 27.80 16.74 -15.56
N LYS A 253 27.88 15.65 -14.77
CA LYS A 253 28.26 14.33 -15.31
C LYS A 253 27.23 13.80 -16.30
N MET A 254 25.95 14.00 -16.03
CA MET A 254 24.85 13.58 -16.92
C MET A 254 24.89 14.38 -18.23
N LEU A 255 25.06 15.70 -18.17
CA LEU A 255 25.18 16.58 -19.34
C LEU A 255 26.31 16.15 -20.28
N LYS A 256 27.44 15.76 -19.70
CA LYS A 256 28.60 15.27 -20.48
C LYS A 256 28.34 13.93 -21.18
N ARG A 257 27.43 13.10 -20.65
CA ARG A 257 27.14 11.76 -21.16
C ARG A 257 25.99 11.76 -22.15
N ASN A 258 24.88 12.44 -21.82
CA ASN A 258 23.63 12.45 -22.58
C ASN A 258 22.97 13.84 -22.48
N PRO A 259 23.49 14.87 -23.18
CA PRO A 259 23.03 16.26 -23.04
C PRO A 259 21.55 16.45 -23.36
N GLU A 260 21.01 15.68 -24.31
CA GLU A 260 19.59 15.72 -24.71
C GLU A 260 18.64 15.34 -23.57
N ILE A 261 19.02 14.37 -22.74
CA ILE A 261 18.19 13.90 -21.62
C ILE A 261 18.12 14.96 -20.51
N VAL A 262 19.19 15.74 -20.32
CA VAL A 262 19.27 16.71 -19.22
C VAL A 262 18.52 18.00 -19.51
N LEU A 263 18.62 18.49 -20.75
CA LEU A 263 18.00 19.77 -21.13
C LEU A 263 16.47 19.72 -20.99
N GLU A 264 15.85 18.55 -21.12
CA GLU A 264 14.42 18.36 -20.88
C GLU A 264 14.06 17.92 -19.45
N ALA A 265 15.01 17.37 -18.67
CA ALA A 265 14.77 17.00 -17.27
C ALA A 265 14.83 18.20 -16.30
N VAL A 266 15.46 19.29 -16.74
CA VAL A 266 15.59 20.56 -16.00
C VAL A 266 14.54 21.59 -16.45
N GLY A 267 13.86 21.35 -17.58
CA GLY A 267 12.82 22.21 -18.17
C GLY A 267 11.42 22.01 -17.59
#